data_AF-A0A930AAN8-F1
#
_entry.id   AF-A0A930AAN8-F1
#
_cell.length_a   1.000
_cell.length_b   1.000
_cell.length_c   1.000
_cell.angle_alpha   90.00
_cell.angle_beta   90.00
_cell.angle_gamma   90.00
#
_symmetry.space_group_name_H-M   'P 1'
#
loop_
_entity.id
_entity.type
_entity.pdbx_description
1 polymer ?
#
loop_
_entity_poly.entity_id
_entity_poly.type
_entity_poly.pdbx_seq_one_letter_code
_entity_poly.pdbx_strand_id
1 'polypeptide(L)' 'MAKKNTKVENDATEKEQTTEYEVIATFYDKHTNEEHATGKRLFLTEERANEILDVQSRLGYNLIEKLEDGE' A
#
# COMPACT_ATOMS: atom_id res chain seq x y z
N MET A 1 -20.55 11.57 -48.99
CA MET A 1 -19.39 10.89 -48.37
C MET A 1 -18.56 11.90 -47.61
N ALA A 2 -18.42 11.72 -46.29
CA ALA A 2 -17.33 12.20 -45.40
C ALA A 2 -17.72 11.81 -43.96
N LYS A 3 -17.33 10.58 -43.57
CA LYS A 3 -16.43 10.27 -42.43
C LYS A 3 -16.98 10.74 -41.06
N LYS A 4 -17.84 9.93 -40.44
CA LYS A 4 -17.55 8.91 -39.41
C LYS A 4 -17.48 9.52 -38.01
N ASN A 5 -18.62 9.44 -37.33
CA ASN A 5 -18.78 9.59 -35.90
C ASN A 5 -18.25 8.35 -35.14
N THR A 6 -17.77 8.62 -33.92
CA THR A 6 -17.85 7.76 -32.72
C THR A 6 -16.85 6.62 -32.52
N LYS A 7 -15.93 6.87 -31.58
CA LYS A 7 -15.58 6.11 -30.35
C LYS A 7 -15.25 4.61 -30.48
N VAL A 8 -13.98 4.28 -30.21
CA VAL A 8 -13.46 3.05 -29.58
C VAL A 8 -12.19 3.53 -28.85
N GLU A 9 -12.23 3.98 -27.59
CA GLU A 9 -12.20 3.15 -26.38
C GLU A 9 -11.39 1.86 -26.53
N ASN A 10 -10.07 2.00 -26.59
CA ASN A 10 -9.13 0.95 -26.19
C ASN A 10 -7.78 1.59 -25.89
N ASP A 11 -7.60 2.04 -24.65
CA ASP A 11 -6.31 1.98 -23.99
C ASP A 11 -6.63 1.80 -22.51
N ALA A 12 -7.04 0.58 -22.19
CA ALA A 12 -7.01 0.10 -20.81
C ALA A 12 -5.52 0.05 -20.44
N THR A 13 -4.98 1.19 -20.04
CA THR A 13 -3.81 1.23 -19.18
C THR A 13 -4.25 0.43 -17.96
N GLU A 14 -3.84 -0.84 -17.87
CA GLU A 14 -4.01 -1.66 -16.66
C GLU A 14 -3.43 -0.82 -15.53
N LYS A 15 -4.30 -0.11 -14.82
CA LYS A 15 -3.93 0.64 -13.64
C LYS A 15 -3.55 -0.43 -12.65
N GLU A 16 -2.24 -0.61 -12.48
CA GLU A 16 -1.67 -1.50 -11.50
C GLU A 16 -2.42 -1.30 -10.19
N GLN A 17 -3.15 -2.34 -9.76
CA GLN A 17 -4.07 -2.22 -8.65
C GLN A 17 -3.26 -2.10 -7.37
N THR A 18 -3.38 -0.96 -6.70
CA THR A 18 -2.72 -0.71 -5.42
C THR A 18 -3.71 -0.87 -4.27
N THR A 19 -3.26 -1.51 -3.19
CA THR A 19 -3.99 -1.67 -1.92
C THR A 19 -3.39 -0.72 -0.89
N GLU A 20 -4.22 -0.19 0.02
CA GLU A 20 -3.76 0.64 1.14
C GLU A 20 -3.16 -0.23 2.27
N TYR A 21 -2.02 0.20 2.77
CA TYR A 21 -1.29 -0.38 3.90
C TYR A 21 -0.91 0.73 4.87
N GLU A 22 -0.83 0.43 6.15
CA GLU A 22 -0.27 1.31 7.16
C GLU A 22 1.16 0.86 7.51
N VAL A 23 2.13 1.77 7.50
CA VAL A 23 3.48 1.51 7.99
C VAL A 23 3.43 1.33 9.50
N ILE A 24 4.01 0.24 9.97
CA ILE A 24 4.19 -0.03 11.38
C ILE A 24 5.61 0.38 11.75
N ALA A 25 5.76 1.60 12.24
CA ALA A 25 7.01 2.07 12.81
C ALA A 25 6.77 2.47 14.26
N THR A 26 7.28 1.65 15.18
CA THR A 26 7.30 1.94 16.61
C THR A 26 8.63 2.59 16.97
N PHE A 27 8.60 3.76 17.59
CA PHE A 27 9.77 4.39 18.16
C PHE A 27 9.56 4.67 19.65
N TYR A 28 10.64 4.53 20.40
CA TYR A 28 10.63 4.78 21.83
C TYR A 28 11.06 6.22 22.11
N ASP A 29 10.17 7.01 22.69
CA ASP A 29 10.55 8.34 23.16
C ASP A 29 11.19 8.24 24.54
N LYS A 30 12.50 8.48 24.59
CA LYS A 30 13.29 8.41 25.83
C LYS A 30 12.95 9.50 26.86
N HIS A 31 12.24 10.55 26.47
CA HIS A 31 11.90 11.67 27.35
C HIS A 31 10.54 11.47 28.02
N THR A 32 9.58 10.87 27.33
CA THR A 32 8.27 10.51 27.89
C THR A 32 8.21 9.07 28.39
N ASN A 33 9.19 8.24 28.02
CA ASN A 33 9.24 6.81 28.34
C ASN A 33 8.06 6.03 27.71
N GLU A 34 7.51 6.56 26.61
CA GLU A 34 6.37 6.03 25.87
C GLU A 34 6.80 5.42 24.52
N GLU A 35 6.08 4.38 24.10
CA GLU A 35 6.20 3.83 22.75
C GLU A 35 5.17 4.52 21.84
N HIS A 36 5.64 5.06 20.72
CA HIS A 36 4.81 5.70 19.73
C HIS A 36 4.81 4.89 18.44
N ALA A 37 3.62 4.57 17.93
CA ALA A 37 3.45 4.04 16.59
C ALA A 37 3.17 5.20 15.61
N THR A 38 3.94 5.29 14.53
CA THR A 38 3.62 6.17 13.39
C THR A 38 2.96 5.36 12.28
N GLY A 39 1.65 5.55 12.11
CA GLY A 39 0.81 4.89 11.11
C GLY A 39 0.74 5.64 9.79
N LYS A 40 1.85 5.65 9.02
CA LYS A 40 1.85 6.30 7.72
C LYS A 40 1.17 5.41 6.68
N ARG A 41 0.16 5.93 5.97
CA ARG A 41 -0.52 5.22 4.88
C ARG A 41 0.36 5.14 3.62
N LEU A 42 0.38 3.96 3.01
CA LEU A 42 1.06 3.63 1.76
C LEU A 42 0.08 2.91 0.82
N PHE A 43 0.15 3.23 -0.47
CA PHE A 43 -0.53 2.44 -1.50
C PHE A 43 0.51 1.56 -2.19
N LEU A 44 0.37 0.26 -2.05
CA LEU A 44 1.32 -0.72 -2.57
C LEU A 44 0.62 -1.64 -3.56
N THR A 45 1.36 -1.99 -4.61
CA THR A 45 0.97 -3.08 -5.51
C THR A 45 1.07 -4.41 -4.77
N GLU A 46 0.39 -5.44 -5.27
CA GLU A 46 0.47 -6.77 -4.68
C GLU A 46 1.91 -7.31 -4.65
N GLU A 47 2.67 -7.12 -5.74
CA GLU A 47 4.09 -7.51 -5.81
C GLU A 47 4.92 -6.84 -4.70
N ARG A 48 4.80 -5.51 -4.56
CA ARG A 48 5.55 -4.75 -3.57
C ARG A 48 5.16 -5.08 -2.14
N ALA A 49 3.87 -5.29 -1.90
CA ALA A 49 3.40 -5.74 -0.60
C ALA A 49 3.99 -7.11 -0.23
N ASN A 50 3.97 -8.07 -1.17
CA ASN A 50 4.52 -9.41 -0.94
C ASN A 50 6.02 -9.40 -0.63
N GLU A 51 6.81 -8.58 -1.33
CA GLU A 51 8.24 -8.42 -1.01
C GLU A 51 8.45 -7.93 0.43
N ILE A 52 7.63 -6.99 0.90
CA ILE A 52 7.73 -6.47 2.26
C ILE A 52 7.27 -7.52 3.28
N LEU A 53 6.19 -8.26 3.01
CA LEU A 53 5.69 -9.32 3.87
C LEU A 53 6.70 -10.48 4.03
N ASP A 54 7.43 -10.84 2.96
CA ASP A 54 8.54 -11.81 3.04
C ASP A 54 9.62 -11.32 4.02
N VAL A 55 10.03 -10.07 3.88
CA VAL A 55 11.05 -9.46 4.72
C VAL A 55 10.61 -9.41 6.19
N GLN A 56 9.36 -9.01 6.47
CA GLN A 56 8.78 -9.04 7.81
C GLN A 56 8.81 -10.43 8.42
N SER A 57 8.40 -11.46 7.67
CA SER A 57 8.40 -12.85 8.11
C SER A 57 9.80 -13.30 8.53
N ARG A 58 10.83 -12.89 7.78
CA ARG A 58 12.24 -13.21 8.04
C ARG A 58 12.83 -12.43 9.21
N LEU A 59 12.35 -11.21 9.43
CA LEU A 59 12.81 -10.33 10.51
C LEU A 59 12.09 -10.60 11.85
N GLY A 60 10.90 -11.19 11.81
CA GLY A 60 10.09 -11.48 13.00
C GLY A 60 9.37 -10.25 13.57
N TYR A 61 9.22 -9.17 12.81
CA TYR A 61 8.46 -7.99 13.21
C TYR A 61 7.74 -7.36 12.01
N ASN A 62 6.63 -6.67 12.29
CA ASN A 62 5.78 -6.04 11.28
C ASN A 62 6.37 -4.70 10.83
N LEU A 63 6.35 -4.45 9.53
CA LEU A 63 6.79 -3.20 8.86
C LEU A 63 5.62 -2.41 8.27
N ILE A 64 4.57 -3.13 7.86
CA ILE A 64 3.34 -2.66 7.25
C ILE A 64 2.21 -3.61 7.68
N GLU A 65 0.99 -3.09 7.77
CA GLU A 65 -0.24 -3.83 7.99
C GLU A 65 -1.24 -3.47 6.90
N LYS A 66 -1.98 -4.45 6.38
CA LYS A 66 -3.01 -4.19 5.37
C LYS A 66 -4.17 -3.48 6.06
N LEU A 67 -4.54 -2.30 5.57
CA LEU A 67 -5.75 -1.63 6.03
C LEU A 67 -6.91 -2.33 5.33
N GLU A 68 -7.54 -3.28 6.01
CA GLU A 68 -8.86 -3.73 5.58
C GLU A 68 -9.82 -2.56 5.82
N ASP A 69 -10.50 -2.11 4.76
CA ASP A 69 -11.68 -1.26 4.87
C ASP A 69 -12.65 -1.98 5.82
N GLY A 70 -12.61 -1.60 7.10
CA GLY A 70 -13.58 -2.03 8.08
C GLY A 70 -14.96 -1.61 7.62
N GLU A 71 -15.92 -2.51 7.78
CA GLU A 71 -17.34 -2.34 7.44
C GLU A 71 -17.95 -0.96 7.71
#